data_AF-A0A8C5HE52-F1
#
_entry.id   AF-A0A8C5HE52-F1
#
_cell.length_a   1.000
_cell.length_b   1.000
_cell.length_c   1.000
_cell.angle_alpha   90.00
_cell.angle_beta   90.00
_cell.angle_gamma   90.00
#
_symmetry.space_group_name_H-M   'P 1'
#
loop_
_entity.id
_entity.type
_entity.pdbx_description
1 polymer ?
#
loop_
_entity_poly.entity_id
_entity_poly.type
_entity_poly.pdbx_seq_one_letter_code
_entity_poly.pdbx_strand_id
1 'polypeptide(L)'
;MGKKSRVKTQKSGSSSANAAVTPKEMMSIISELLQKCSSAAPSAGKEWEEYVQIRTLVERIRKKQKGISIVFEGNREEYLSELMSWARESGASSDGFTVADFGSEGYGLQATRDIKAEELFLWIPRKMLMTVESAQNSVLGPLYNQDRILQAMDNVTLALHLLCERGDPASFWLPYIHSLPQEYDTPLYYQQEDVQLLLGTQAMQDVLSQYKNTARQYAYFYKLVQTHPSASKLPLKDSFTFDDYRWAVSSVMTRQNQIPTKDGSQVTLALIPLWDMCNHTNGLITTGYNLEDDRCECVALQDYKENEQIYIFYGTRSNSEFVIHNGFFFQDNAHDRVKIKLGVSKSERLYAMKAEVLARAGIPASCIFSLNGNEPPISAQLLAFLRVFCMTEEELKDHLLGEHAINKIFTLGNSEFPVSWENEIKLWMFLETRAALLLKTYKTTTEEDISMLEKPDLSLHARLAIQLRLAEKQILEKASANGRAKRLHFQEKLEEGAALPCYEESDIALLENTDADGKLPIILRKLEEVVEEEEEEGREIPAEEQNHLLNGDN
;
A
#
# COMPACT_ATOMS: atom_id res chain seq x y z
N MET A 1 -34.35 -31.98 -2.72
CA MET A 1 -35.19 -31.12 -3.59
C MET A 1 -34.51 -29.76 -3.68
N GLY A 2 -33.83 -29.48 -4.79
CA GLY A 2 -32.96 -28.31 -4.93
C GLY A 2 -33.73 -27.02 -5.17
N LYS A 3 -33.54 -26.03 -4.29
CA LYS A 3 -33.92 -24.64 -4.56
C LYS A 3 -32.89 -24.06 -5.53
N LYS A 4 -33.26 -23.87 -6.79
CA LYS A 4 -32.48 -23.06 -7.74
C LYS A 4 -32.63 -21.58 -7.33
N SER A 5 -31.56 -20.98 -6.83
CA SER A 5 -31.48 -19.53 -6.65
C SER A 5 -31.61 -18.85 -8.02
N ARG A 6 -32.45 -17.81 -8.11
CA ARG A 6 -32.93 -17.25 -9.38
C ARG A 6 -32.18 -15.94 -9.64
N VAL A 7 -31.07 -15.99 -10.37
CA VAL A 7 -30.35 -14.79 -10.83
C VAL A 7 -31.26 -13.99 -11.77
N LYS A 8 -31.58 -12.74 -11.41
CA LYS A 8 -32.25 -11.79 -12.32
C LYS A 8 -31.25 -10.78 -12.85
N THR A 9 -30.87 -10.93 -14.11
CA THR A 9 -30.39 -9.80 -14.90
C THR A 9 -31.54 -8.80 -15.04
N GLN A 10 -31.36 -7.52 -14.69
CA GLN A 10 -32.40 -6.51 -14.90
C GLN A 10 -32.73 -6.33 -16.39
N LYS A 11 -33.68 -7.12 -16.91
CA LYS A 11 -34.32 -6.88 -18.20
C LYS A 11 -35.16 -5.61 -18.11
N SER A 12 -35.07 -4.79 -19.16
CA SER A 12 -35.73 -3.48 -19.29
C SER A 12 -37.23 -3.54 -19.00
N GLY A 13 -37.67 -2.99 -17.86
CA GLY A 13 -39.08 -2.87 -17.47
C GLY A 13 -39.30 -1.72 -16.47
N SER A 14 -39.65 -0.56 -17.03
CA SER A 14 -40.19 0.71 -16.48
C SER A 14 -40.24 1.01 -14.97
N SER A 15 -39.55 2.09 -14.57
CA SER A 15 -40.12 3.22 -13.80
C SER A 15 -39.21 4.46 -13.86
N SER A 16 -39.81 5.62 -14.17
CA SER A 16 -39.24 6.95 -14.47
C SER A 16 -38.63 7.14 -15.87
N ALA A 17 -39.21 8.08 -16.62
CA ALA A 17 -38.84 8.42 -17.99
C ALA A 17 -37.54 9.26 -18.02
N ASN A 18 -36.40 8.62 -17.79
CA ASN A 18 -35.15 9.10 -18.37
C ASN A 18 -35.02 8.45 -19.75
N ALA A 19 -34.97 9.25 -20.81
CA ALA A 19 -34.80 8.76 -22.18
C ALA A 19 -33.65 7.74 -22.20
N ALA A 20 -33.94 6.52 -22.67
CA ALA A 20 -32.95 5.44 -22.71
C ALA A 20 -31.75 5.90 -23.53
N VAL A 21 -30.59 6.01 -22.88
CA VAL A 21 -29.37 6.51 -23.50
C VAL A 21 -28.92 5.53 -24.56
N THR A 22 -28.69 6.04 -25.77
CA THR A 22 -28.24 5.18 -26.86
C THR A 22 -26.81 4.68 -26.57
N PRO A 23 -26.44 3.46 -26.97
CA PRO A 23 -25.06 2.97 -26.83
C PRO A 23 -24.01 3.92 -27.42
N LYS A 24 -24.37 4.62 -28.52
CA LYS A 24 -23.53 5.62 -29.17
C LYS A 24 -23.30 6.85 -28.29
N GLU A 25 -24.34 7.36 -27.63
CA GLU A 25 -24.22 8.46 -26.67
C GLU A 25 -23.34 8.06 -25.48
N MET A 26 -23.54 6.86 -24.92
CA MET A 26 -22.71 6.35 -23.83
C MET A 26 -21.24 6.27 -24.24
N MET A 27 -20.93 5.67 -25.39
CA MET A 27 -19.57 5.58 -25.92
C MET A 27 -18.92 6.96 -26.14
N SER A 28 -19.70 7.98 -26.49
CA SER A 28 -19.23 9.36 -26.63
C SER A 28 -18.77 9.94 -25.29
N ILE A 29 -19.59 9.80 -24.24
CA ILE A 29 -19.27 10.31 -22.89
C ILE A 29 -18.10 9.52 -22.28
N ILE A 30 -18.03 8.21 -22.52
CA ILE A 30 -16.90 7.37 -22.09
C ILE A 30 -15.60 7.81 -22.76
N SER A 31 -15.64 8.16 -24.05
CA SER A 31 -14.46 8.65 -24.77
C SER A 31 -14.00 10.01 -24.24
N GLU A 32 -14.94 10.90 -23.90
CA GLU A 32 -14.66 12.18 -23.24
C GLU A 32 -13.99 11.96 -21.87
N LEU A 33 -14.50 11.04 -21.05
CA LEU A 33 -13.92 10.69 -19.75
C LEU A 33 -12.49 10.14 -19.91
N LEU A 34 -12.28 9.22 -20.86
CA LEU A 34 -10.96 8.64 -21.12
C LEU A 34 -9.96 9.71 -21.54
N GLN A 35 -10.34 10.61 -22.44
CA GLN A 35 -9.49 11.72 -22.87
C GLN A 35 -9.15 12.63 -21.69
N LYS A 36 -10.15 12.99 -20.86
CA LYS A 36 -9.96 13.85 -19.70
C LYS A 36 -9.03 13.22 -18.66
N CYS A 37 -9.15 11.92 -18.39
CA CYS A 37 -8.31 11.26 -17.38
C CYS A 37 -6.91 10.89 -17.89
N SER A 38 -6.69 10.93 -19.21
CA SER A 38 -5.41 10.65 -19.86
C SER A 38 -4.60 11.91 -20.19
N SER A 39 -5.15 13.11 -19.94
CA SER A 39 -4.38 14.34 -20.08
C SER A 39 -3.24 14.40 -19.06
N ALA A 40 -2.18 15.14 -19.41
CA ALA A 40 -1.07 15.42 -18.51
C ALA A 40 -1.56 15.95 -17.16
N ALA A 41 -0.75 15.75 -16.12
CA ALA A 41 -1.06 16.28 -14.80
C ALA A 41 -1.34 17.79 -14.89
N PRO A 42 -2.39 18.28 -14.22
CA PRO A 42 -2.70 19.69 -14.22
C PRO A 42 -1.57 20.49 -13.57
N SER A 43 -1.50 21.79 -13.85
CA SER A 43 -0.60 22.68 -13.13
C SER A 43 -0.88 22.63 -11.63
N ALA A 44 0.15 22.76 -10.80
CA ALA A 44 0.02 22.78 -9.34
C ALA A 44 -1.12 23.72 -8.90
N GLY A 45 -1.98 23.23 -8.00
CA GLY A 45 -3.14 23.96 -7.50
C GLY A 45 -4.43 23.81 -8.33
N LYS A 46 -4.41 23.19 -9.52
CA LYS A 46 -5.61 22.92 -10.33
C LYS A 46 -6.14 21.48 -10.22
N GLU A 47 -5.55 20.66 -9.36
CA GLU A 47 -5.92 19.25 -9.20
C GLU A 47 -7.36 19.09 -8.68
N TRP A 48 -7.80 19.96 -7.77
CA TRP A 48 -9.18 19.97 -7.29
C TRP A 48 -10.19 20.29 -8.39
N GLU A 49 -9.90 21.29 -9.24
CA GLU A 49 -10.75 21.64 -10.38
C GLU A 49 -10.83 20.48 -11.38
N GLU A 50 -9.71 19.80 -11.65
CA GLU A 50 -9.68 18.60 -12.49
C GLU A 50 -10.54 17.48 -11.87
N TYR A 51 -10.40 17.23 -10.57
CA TYR A 51 -11.20 16.24 -9.85
C TYR A 51 -12.70 16.50 -9.97
N VAL A 52 -13.16 17.73 -9.74
CA VAL A 52 -14.57 18.10 -9.87
C VAL A 52 -15.08 17.88 -11.30
N GLN A 53 -14.26 18.19 -12.32
CA GLN A 53 -14.60 17.94 -13.72
C GLN A 53 -14.73 16.44 -14.03
N ILE A 54 -13.77 15.62 -13.58
CA ILE A 54 -13.82 14.16 -13.74
C ILE A 54 -15.03 13.59 -13.00
N ARG A 55 -15.28 14.00 -11.76
CA ARG A 55 -16.44 13.59 -10.96
C ARG A 55 -17.75 13.93 -11.66
N THR A 56 -17.87 15.11 -12.25
CA THR A 56 -19.05 15.53 -13.02
C THR A 56 -19.32 14.59 -14.21
N LEU A 57 -18.27 14.20 -14.94
CA LEU A 57 -18.41 13.24 -16.05
C LEU A 57 -18.80 11.84 -15.56
N VAL A 58 -18.18 11.36 -14.49
CA VAL A 58 -18.51 10.08 -13.86
C VAL A 58 -19.96 10.06 -13.39
N GLU A 59 -20.43 11.08 -12.68
CA GLU A 59 -21.82 11.17 -12.22
C GLU A 59 -22.82 11.27 -13.37
N ARG A 60 -22.45 11.95 -14.47
CA ARG A 60 -23.25 11.97 -15.70
C ARG A 60 -23.37 10.58 -16.33
N ILE A 61 -22.32 9.76 -16.30
CA ILE A 61 -22.33 8.36 -16.74
C ILE A 61 -23.20 7.53 -15.81
N ARG A 62 -22.97 7.60 -14.49
CA ARG A 62 -23.69 6.81 -13.48
C ARG A 62 -25.20 7.05 -13.51
N LYS A 63 -25.65 8.30 -13.63
CA LYS A 63 -27.08 8.66 -13.78
C LYS A 63 -27.75 8.06 -15.03
N LYS A 64 -26.96 7.68 -16.02
CA LYS A 64 -27.41 7.04 -17.27
C LYS A 64 -27.27 5.51 -17.24
N GLN A 65 -26.73 4.95 -16.16
CA GLN A 65 -26.58 3.52 -15.90
C GLN A 65 -27.55 3.07 -14.81
N LYS A 66 -27.61 1.77 -14.54
CA LYS A 66 -28.55 1.17 -13.57
C LYS A 66 -27.92 0.79 -12.22
N GLY A 67 -26.76 1.36 -11.89
CA GLY A 67 -25.95 0.90 -10.77
C GLY A 67 -25.27 -0.45 -11.07
N ILE A 68 -24.98 -1.23 -10.02
CA ILE A 68 -24.38 -2.57 -10.14
C ILE A 68 -25.24 -3.47 -11.04
N SER A 69 -24.60 -4.12 -12.02
CA SER A 69 -25.29 -4.91 -13.05
C SER A 69 -25.91 -6.20 -12.53
N ILE A 70 -25.26 -6.87 -11.57
CA ILE A 70 -25.72 -8.12 -10.96
C ILE A 70 -25.99 -7.89 -9.48
N VAL A 71 -27.26 -8.00 -9.10
CA VAL A 71 -27.73 -7.91 -7.72
C VAL A 71 -28.31 -9.27 -7.33
N PHE A 72 -27.89 -9.80 -6.19
CA PHE A 72 -28.34 -11.10 -5.70
C PHE A 72 -29.61 -10.95 -4.85
N GLU A 73 -30.54 -11.90 -4.96
CA GLU A 73 -31.76 -11.95 -4.14
C GLU A 73 -31.44 -12.61 -2.79
N GLY A 74 -31.37 -11.84 -1.70
CA GLY A 74 -31.09 -12.36 -0.36
C GLY A 74 -30.39 -11.33 0.51
N ASN A 75 -30.19 -11.64 1.80
CA ASN A 75 -29.35 -10.83 2.68
C ASN A 75 -27.93 -11.43 2.76
N ARG A 76 -26.96 -10.63 3.20
CA ARG A 76 -25.57 -11.06 3.28
C ARG A 76 -25.37 -12.22 4.26
N GLU A 77 -26.15 -12.27 5.35
CA GLU A 77 -26.06 -13.30 6.40
C GLU A 77 -26.37 -14.70 5.88
N GLU A 78 -27.37 -14.84 5.02
CA GLU A 78 -27.72 -16.10 4.38
C GLU A 78 -26.52 -16.66 3.59
N TYR A 79 -25.79 -15.79 2.89
CA TYR A 79 -24.62 -16.17 2.10
C TYR A 79 -23.38 -16.49 2.94
N LEU A 80 -23.27 -15.96 4.16
CA LEU A 80 -22.18 -16.30 5.07
C LEU A 80 -22.24 -17.77 5.51
N SER A 81 -23.44 -18.31 5.66
CA SER A 81 -23.63 -19.74 5.93
C SER A 81 -23.20 -20.61 4.74
N GLU A 82 -23.49 -20.17 3.52
CA GLU A 82 -23.04 -20.84 2.28
C GLU A 82 -21.51 -20.81 2.15
N LEU A 83 -20.87 -19.67 2.49
CA LEU A 83 -19.41 -19.54 2.52
C LEU A 83 -18.77 -20.58 3.44
N MET A 84 -19.28 -20.73 4.67
CA MET A 84 -18.74 -21.70 5.64
C MET A 84 -18.90 -23.15 5.15
N SER A 85 -20.05 -23.49 4.54
CA SER A 85 -20.26 -24.83 3.95
C SER A 85 -19.29 -25.09 2.80
N TRP A 86 -19.14 -24.13 1.89
CA TRP A 86 -18.24 -24.23 0.75
C TRP A 86 -16.77 -24.33 1.19
N ALA A 87 -16.37 -23.59 2.23
CA ALA A 87 -15.04 -23.68 2.81
C ALA A 87 -14.75 -25.09 3.36
N ARG A 88 -15.69 -25.67 4.11
CA ARG A 88 -15.60 -27.04 4.60
C ARG A 88 -15.48 -28.07 3.47
N GLU A 89 -16.35 -27.97 2.47
CA GLU A 89 -16.32 -28.86 1.29
C GLU A 89 -15.03 -28.71 0.47
N SER A 90 -14.43 -27.52 0.51
CA SER A 90 -13.17 -27.21 -0.14
C SER A 90 -11.94 -27.58 0.70
N GLY A 91 -12.09 -28.06 1.93
CA GLY A 91 -10.98 -28.49 2.79
C GLY A 91 -10.27 -27.36 3.53
N ALA A 92 -10.88 -26.18 3.63
CA ALA A 92 -10.46 -25.16 4.57
C ALA A 92 -10.88 -25.52 6.00
N SER A 93 -10.21 -24.91 6.98
CA SER A 93 -10.67 -24.93 8.38
C SER A 93 -12.09 -24.35 8.47
N SER A 94 -12.96 -25.02 9.20
CA SER A 94 -14.37 -24.61 9.37
C SER A 94 -14.90 -24.80 10.79
N ASP A 95 -13.99 -25.05 11.75
CA ASP A 95 -14.31 -25.36 13.15
C ASP A 95 -13.56 -24.39 14.07
N GLY A 96 -14.15 -24.08 15.22
CA GLY A 96 -13.57 -23.17 16.22
C GLY A 96 -13.86 -21.68 16.00
N PHE A 97 -14.54 -21.32 14.91
CA PHE A 97 -15.02 -19.96 14.66
C PHE A 97 -16.30 -19.95 13.81
N THR A 98 -16.98 -18.81 13.81
CA THR A 98 -18.12 -18.49 12.93
C THR A 98 -17.99 -17.06 12.42
N VAL A 99 -18.78 -16.66 11.43
CA VAL A 99 -18.89 -15.25 11.04
C VAL A 99 -19.99 -14.57 11.85
N ALA A 100 -19.72 -13.39 12.40
CA ALA A 100 -20.68 -12.57 13.16
C ALA A 100 -20.57 -11.10 12.76
N ASP A 101 -21.62 -10.31 13.05
CA ASP A 101 -21.62 -8.85 12.86
C ASP A 101 -21.15 -8.13 14.13
N PHE A 102 -20.14 -7.28 14.00
CA PHE A 102 -19.56 -6.47 15.08
C PHE A 102 -19.90 -4.98 14.98
N GLY A 103 -20.98 -4.63 14.27
CA GLY A 103 -21.48 -3.27 14.20
C GLY A 103 -20.59 -2.37 13.37
N SER A 104 -19.80 -1.49 14.00
CA SER A 104 -18.99 -0.49 13.29
C SER A 104 -17.87 -1.10 12.46
N GLU A 105 -17.35 -2.27 12.83
CA GLU A 105 -16.33 -3.01 12.08
C GLU A 105 -16.95 -3.92 10.99
N GLY A 106 -18.29 -4.04 10.98
CA GLY A 106 -19.01 -4.95 10.12
C GLY A 106 -18.80 -6.42 10.49
N TYR A 107 -18.91 -7.30 9.49
CA TYR A 107 -18.74 -8.73 9.70
C TYR A 107 -17.29 -9.12 9.96
N GLY A 108 -17.07 -9.95 10.97
CA GLY A 108 -15.78 -10.49 11.38
C GLY A 108 -15.85 -11.98 11.73
N LEU A 109 -14.71 -12.59 12.04
CA LEU A 109 -14.70 -13.94 12.64
C LEU A 109 -14.87 -13.85 14.16
N GLN A 110 -15.73 -14.71 14.71
CA GLN A 110 -15.96 -14.88 16.15
C GLN A 110 -15.51 -16.28 16.57
N ALA A 111 -14.75 -16.37 17.67
CA ALA A 111 -14.32 -17.64 18.23
C ALA A 111 -15.52 -18.41 18.83
N THR A 112 -15.61 -19.72 18.58
CA THR A 112 -16.64 -20.61 19.16
C THR A 112 -16.08 -21.56 20.22
N ARG A 113 -14.81 -21.34 20.58
CA ARG A 113 -14.07 -21.95 21.69
C ARG A 113 -12.91 -21.03 22.03
N ASP A 114 -12.21 -21.34 23.11
CA ASP A 114 -10.91 -20.71 23.38
C ASP A 114 -9.88 -21.12 22.30
N ILE A 115 -9.14 -20.13 21.81
CA ILE A 115 -8.04 -20.26 20.84
C ILE A 115 -6.80 -19.63 21.49
N LYS A 116 -5.70 -20.38 21.55
CA LYS A 116 -4.45 -19.87 22.15
C LYS A 116 -3.61 -19.12 21.14
N ALA A 117 -2.86 -18.13 21.62
CA ALA A 117 -1.83 -17.48 20.82
C ALA A 117 -0.93 -18.53 20.15
N GLU A 118 -0.54 -18.28 18.90
CA GLU A 118 0.27 -19.17 18.06
C GLU A 118 -0.44 -20.48 17.63
N GLU A 119 -1.67 -20.73 18.04
CA GLU A 119 -2.45 -21.86 17.55
C GLU A 119 -2.82 -21.69 16.07
N LEU A 120 -2.47 -22.68 15.23
CA LEU A 120 -2.95 -22.77 13.85
C LEU A 120 -4.44 -23.11 13.85
N PHE A 121 -5.28 -22.07 13.74
CA PHE A 121 -6.73 -22.21 13.81
C PHE A 121 -7.40 -22.11 12.43
N LEU A 122 -6.73 -21.49 11.45
CA LEU A 122 -7.32 -21.16 10.16
C LEU A 122 -6.36 -21.46 9.00
N TRP A 123 -6.83 -22.23 8.01
CA TRP A 123 -6.10 -22.47 6.76
C TRP A 123 -7.02 -22.51 5.54
N ILE A 124 -6.55 -21.96 4.42
CA ILE A 124 -7.32 -21.82 3.18
C ILE A 124 -6.53 -22.42 2.01
N PRO A 125 -6.96 -23.57 1.44
CA PRO A 125 -6.31 -24.18 0.29
C PRO A 125 -6.30 -23.28 -0.95
N ARG A 126 -5.22 -23.31 -1.75
CA ARG A 126 -5.05 -22.44 -2.94
C ARG A 126 -6.24 -22.49 -3.90
N LYS A 127 -6.88 -23.66 -4.08
CA LYS A 127 -8.00 -23.81 -5.01
C LYS A 127 -9.18 -22.88 -4.70
N MET A 128 -9.33 -22.41 -3.45
CA MET A 128 -10.38 -21.47 -3.06
C MET A 128 -10.04 -20.02 -3.41
N LEU A 129 -8.76 -19.68 -3.60
CA LEU A 129 -8.34 -18.32 -3.87
C LEU A 129 -8.74 -17.90 -5.28
N MET A 130 -9.00 -16.61 -5.46
CA MET A 130 -9.06 -15.98 -6.78
C MET A 130 -7.71 -15.31 -7.02
N THR A 131 -6.97 -15.76 -8.02
CA THR A 131 -5.61 -15.29 -8.31
C THR A 131 -5.49 -14.76 -9.74
N VAL A 132 -4.36 -14.15 -10.07
CA VAL A 132 -4.07 -13.77 -11.47
C VAL A 132 -4.03 -15.01 -12.37
N GLU A 133 -3.51 -16.13 -11.89
CA GLU A 133 -3.49 -17.40 -12.62
C GLU A 133 -4.90 -17.96 -12.85
N SER A 134 -5.80 -17.89 -11.86
CA SER A 134 -7.19 -18.30 -12.09
C SER A 134 -7.89 -17.39 -13.08
N ALA A 135 -7.59 -16.08 -13.06
CA ALA A 135 -8.08 -15.12 -14.05
C ALA A 135 -7.63 -15.46 -15.47
N GLN A 136 -6.35 -15.79 -15.67
CA GLN A 136 -5.78 -16.20 -16.96
C GLN A 136 -6.44 -17.48 -17.50
N ASN A 137 -6.84 -18.39 -16.62
CA ASN A 137 -7.49 -19.65 -16.97
C ASN A 137 -9.03 -19.57 -17.04
N SER A 138 -9.61 -18.38 -16.83
CA SER A 138 -11.05 -18.12 -16.86
C SER A 138 -11.53 -17.63 -18.23
N VAL A 139 -12.81 -17.24 -18.31
CA VAL A 139 -13.39 -16.55 -19.48
C VAL A 139 -12.66 -15.24 -19.83
N LEU A 140 -11.93 -14.64 -18.88
CA LEU A 140 -11.12 -13.44 -19.09
C LEU A 140 -9.80 -13.71 -19.84
N GLY A 141 -9.30 -14.95 -19.82
CA GLY A 141 -8.00 -15.35 -20.38
C GLY A 141 -7.72 -14.87 -21.81
N PRO A 142 -8.65 -15.04 -22.77
CA PRO A 142 -8.46 -14.54 -24.14
C PRO A 142 -8.24 -13.04 -24.24
N LEU A 143 -8.90 -12.24 -23.39
CA LEU A 143 -8.70 -10.78 -23.34
C LEU A 143 -7.39 -10.43 -22.62
N TYR A 144 -7.08 -11.11 -21.52
CA TYR A 144 -5.83 -10.95 -20.77
C TYR A 144 -4.61 -11.10 -21.68
N ASN A 145 -4.59 -12.11 -22.55
CA ASN A 145 -3.46 -12.36 -23.46
C ASN A 145 -3.24 -11.28 -24.51
N GLN A 146 -4.17 -10.34 -24.67
CA GLN A 146 -4.14 -9.31 -25.72
C GLN A 146 -4.09 -7.89 -25.15
N ASP A 147 -4.27 -7.72 -23.84
CA ASP A 147 -4.30 -6.42 -23.18
C ASP A 147 -3.08 -6.21 -22.28
N ARG A 148 -2.33 -5.13 -22.54
CA ARG A 148 -1.09 -4.83 -21.78
C ARG A 148 -1.36 -4.35 -20.36
N ILE A 149 -2.51 -3.72 -20.09
CA ILE A 149 -2.82 -3.26 -18.74
C ILE A 149 -3.13 -4.46 -17.86
N LEU A 150 -3.90 -5.43 -18.36
CA LEU A 150 -4.16 -6.68 -17.62
C LEU A 150 -2.87 -7.45 -17.33
N GLN A 151 -1.93 -7.51 -18.27
CA GLN A 151 -0.64 -8.20 -18.08
C GLN A 151 0.31 -7.47 -17.11
N ALA A 152 0.19 -6.15 -16.98
CA ALA A 152 1.08 -5.34 -16.16
C ALA A 152 0.50 -5.01 -14.77
N MET A 153 -0.82 -5.20 -14.56
CA MET A 153 -1.54 -4.77 -13.37
C MET A 153 -2.42 -5.89 -12.83
N ASP A 154 -1.83 -6.74 -12.00
CA ASP A 154 -2.49 -7.89 -11.34
C ASP A 154 -3.76 -7.50 -10.59
N ASN A 155 -3.76 -6.35 -9.92
CA ASN A 155 -4.91 -5.83 -9.17
C ASN A 155 -6.10 -5.50 -10.09
N VAL A 156 -5.84 -4.96 -11.28
CA VAL A 156 -6.86 -4.69 -12.30
C VAL A 156 -7.38 -6.01 -12.88
N THR A 157 -6.49 -6.97 -13.10
CA THR A 157 -6.86 -8.32 -13.57
C THR A 157 -7.76 -9.03 -12.57
N LEU A 158 -7.44 -8.99 -11.27
CA LEU A 158 -8.31 -9.52 -10.22
C LEU A 158 -9.68 -8.84 -10.19
N ALA A 159 -9.75 -7.52 -10.39
CA ALA A 159 -11.02 -6.79 -10.37
C ALA A 159 -11.93 -7.23 -11.53
N LEU A 160 -11.39 -7.39 -12.74
CA LEU A 160 -12.18 -7.89 -13.87
C LEU A 160 -12.51 -9.38 -13.75
N HIS A 161 -11.61 -10.19 -13.18
CA HIS A 161 -11.88 -11.59 -12.89
C HIS A 161 -13.06 -11.72 -11.92
N LEU A 162 -13.03 -10.96 -10.82
CA LEU A 162 -14.11 -10.90 -9.84
C LEU A 162 -15.47 -10.55 -10.48
N LEU A 163 -15.50 -9.57 -11.39
CA LEU A 163 -16.73 -9.22 -12.10
C LEU A 163 -17.20 -10.28 -13.09
N CYS A 164 -16.27 -10.95 -13.80
CA CYS A 164 -16.63 -12.03 -14.72
C CYS A 164 -17.24 -13.20 -13.96
N GLU A 165 -16.61 -13.62 -12.85
CA GLU A 165 -17.12 -14.69 -11.99
C GLU A 165 -18.44 -14.29 -11.31
N ARG A 166 -18.59 -13.02 -10.90
CA ARG A 166 -19.88 -12.48 -10.40
C ARG A 166 -21.00 -12.60 -11.44
N GLY A 167 -20.67 -12.48 -12.72
CA GLY A 167 -21.59 -12.61 -13.84
C GLY A 167 -21.92 -14.05 -14.24
N ASP A 168 -21.23 -15.05 -13.68
CA ASP A 168 -21.45 -16.47 -13.96
C ASP A 168 -22.21 -17.16 -12.81
N PRO A 169 -23.49 -17.54 -13.00
CA PRO A 169 -24.27 -18.26 -12.00
C PRO A 169 -23.72 -19.65 -11.64
N ALA A 170 -22.81 -20.20 -12.45
CA ALA A 170 -22.14 -21.47 -12.21
C ALA A 170 -20.71 -21.31 -11.68
N SER A 171 -20.28 -20.09 -11.34
CA SER A 171 -18.93 -19.84 -10.83
C SER A 171 -18.64 -20.65 -9.57
N PHE A 172 -17.45 -21.25 -9.53
CA PHE A 172 -16.95 -21.96 -8.36
C PHE A 172 -16.81 -21.04 -7.14
N TRP A 173 -16.50 -19.75 -7.36
CA TRP A 173 -16.31 -18.76 -6.30
C TRP A 173 -17.59 -18.01 -5.92
N LEU A 174 -18.75 -18.42 -6.44
CA LEU A 174 -20.00 -17.73 -6.17
C LEU A 174 -20.33 -17.60 -4.66
N PRO A 175 -20.09 -18.63 -3.79
CA PRO A 175 -20.29 -18.48 -2.34
C PRO A 175 -19.44 -17.36 -1.72
N TYR A 176 -18.18 -17.21 -2.16
CA TYR A 176 -17.33 -16.11 -1.74
C TYR A 176 -17.83 -14.77 -2.29
N ILE A 177 -18.18 -14.68 -3.57
CA ILE A 177 -18.66 -13.45 -4.19
C ILE A 177 -19.97 -12.96 -3.55
N HIS A 178 -20.87 -13.88 -3.19
CA HIS A 178 -22.10 -13.57 -2.46
C HIS A 178 -21.83 -13.01 -1.06
N SER A 179 -20.76 -13.47 -0.40
CA SER A 179 -20.39 -13.04 0.95
C SER A 179 -19.70 -11.67 1.02
N LEU A 180 -19.25 -11.12 -0.11
CA LEU A 180 -18.56 -9.83 -0.15
C LEU A 180 -19.49 -8.65 0.22
N PRO A 181 -18.94 -7.54 0.76
CA PRO A 181 -19.69 -6.31 0.94
C PRO A 181 -20.30 -5.80 -0.37
N GLN A 182 -21.50 -5.22 -0.32
CA GLN A 182 -22.12 -4.60 -1.49
C GLN A 182 -21.58 -3.18 -1.74
N GLU A 183 -21.11 -2.52 -0.68
CA GLU A 183 -20.51 -1.19 -0.70
C GLU A 183 -19.29 -1.17 0.22
N TYR A 184 -18.43 -0.16 0.02
CA TYR A 184 -17.20 0.06 0.77
C TYR A 184 -17.09 1.53 1.14
N ASP A 185 -16.20 1.83 2.08
CA ASP A 185 -15.94 3.18 2.57
C ASP A 185 -14.60 3.75 2.05
N THR A 186 -14.16 3.28 0.87
CA THR A 186 -13.01 3.90 0.19
C THR A 186 -13.38 5.29 -0.35
N PRO A 187 -12.41 6.20 -0.58
CA PRO A 187 -12.68 7.54 -1.09
C PRO A 187 -13.42 7.60 -2.44
N LEU A 188 -13.50 6.49 -3.17
CA LEU A 188 -14.34 6.34 -4.38
C LEU A 188 -15.85 6.45 -4.09
N TYR A 189 -16.27 6.28 -2.84
CA TYR A 189 -17.66 6.35 -2.40
C TYR A 189 -18.03 7.69 -1.74
N TYR A 190 -17.03 8.52 -1.44
CA TYR A 190 -17.23 9.78 -0.73
C TYR A 190 -18.02 10.77 -1.58
N GLN A 191 -18.80 11.63 -0.92
CA GLN A 191 -19.37 12.80 -1.57
C GLN A 191 -18.29 13.85 -1.84
N GLN A 192 -18.61 14.82 -2.71
CA GLN A 192 -17.64 15.87 -3.05
C GLN A 192 -17.26 16.67 -1.80
N GLU A 193 -18.24 16.92 -0.95
CA GLU A 193 -18.13 17.67 0.29
C GLU A 193 -17.25 16.94 1.31
N ASP A 194 -17.33 15.60 1.37
CA ASP A 194 -16.48 14.78 2.25
C ASP A 194 -15.01 14.86 1.80
N VAL A 195 -14.73 14.72 0.50
CA VAL A 195 -13.36 14.85 -0.03
C VAL A 195 -12.83 16.28 0.14
N GLN A 196 -13.70 17.29 0.08
CA GLN A 196 -13.31 18.68 0.28
C GLN A 196 -12.72 18.94 1.68
N LEU A 197 -13.09 18.14 2.69
CA LEU A 197 -12.54 18.22 4.04
C LEU A 197 -11.04 17.88 4.10
N LEU A 198 -10.52 17.17 3.09
CA LEU A 198 -9.10 16.80 2.95
C LEU A 198 -8.28 17.87 2.21
N LEU A 199 -8.86 18.99 1.78
CA LEU A 199 -8.10 20.03 1.08
C LEU A 199 -6.98 20.62 1.96
N GLY A 200 -5.74 20.50 1.50
CA GLY A 200 -4.54 20.97 2.21
C GLY A 200 -3.82 19.87 2.99
N THR A 201 -4.38 18.66 3.04
CA THR A 201 -3.73 17.47 3.63
C THR A 201 -2.76 16.81 2.66
N GLN A 202 -1.94 15.89 3.16
CA GLN A 202 -1.04 15.10 2.32
C GLN A 202 -1.79 13.97 1.60
N ALA A 203 -2.78 13.37 2.25
CA ALA A 203 -3.63 12.32 1.68
C ALA A 203 -4.41 12.75 0.43
N MET A 204 -4.65 14.06 0.26
CA MET A 204 -5.46 14.60 -0.83
C MET A 204 -4.99 14.12 -2.22
N GLN A 205 -3.67 14.14 -2.48
CA GLN A 205 -3.13 13.76 -3.79
C GLN A 205 -3.40 12.30 -4.13
N ASP A 206 -3.31 11.43 -3.13
CA ASP A 206 -3.53 10.01 -3.28
C ASP A 206 -5.03 9.73 -3.55
N VAL A 207 -5.95 10.44 -2.87
CA VAL A 207 -7.40 10.39 -3.13
C VAL A 207 -7.73 10.85 -4.55
N LEU A 208 -7.20 12.01 -4.98
CA LEU A 208 -7.44 12.54 -6.32
C LEU A 208 -6.92 11.59 -7.41
N SER A 209 -5.72 11.04 -7.19
CA SER A 209 -5.10 10.05 -8.09
C SER A 209 -5.91 8.77 -8.17
N GLN A 210 -6.40 8.24 -7.04
CA GLN A 210 -7.24 7.03 -7.01
C GLN A 210 -8.52 7.23 -7.84
N TYR A 211 -9.20 8.35 -7.68
CA TYR A 211 -10.42 8.65 -8.44
C TYR A 211 -10.15 8.79 -9.95
N LYS A 212 -9.11 9.55 -10.33
CA LYS A 212 -8.70 9.73 -11.74
C LYS A 212 -8.28 8.41 -12.38
N ASN A 213 -7.50 7.58 -11.67
CA ASN A 213 -7.03 6.28 -12.15
C ASN A 213 -8.20 5.32 -12.37
N THR A 214 -9.11 5.21 -11.40
CA THR A 214 -10.30 4.35 -11.49
C THR A 214 -11.20 4.79 -12.66
N ALA A 215 -11.46 6.09 -12.80
CA ALA A 215 -12.25 6.62 -13.90
C ALA A 215 -11.60 6.38 -15.28
N ARG A 216 -10.27 6.54 -15.38
CA ARG A 216 -9.51 6.25 -16.60
C ARG A 216 -9.61 4.77 -16.97
N GLN A 217 -9.36 3.88 -16.02
CA GLN A 217 -9.38 2.44 -16.23
C GLN A 217 -10.78 1.97 -16.61
N TYR A 218 -11.82 2.42 -15.90
CA TYR A 218 -13.20 2.13 -16.29
C TYR A 218 -13.49 2.53 -17.74
N ALA A 219 -13.17 3.77 -18.12
CA ALA A 219 -13.43 4.26 -19.47
C ALA A 219 -12.64 3.47 -20.54
N TYR A 220 -11.40 3.11 -20.23
CA TYR A 220 -10.56 2.26 -21.08
C TYR A 220 -11.19 0.87 -21.27
N PHE A 221 -11.49 0.16 -20.18
CA PHE A 221 -12.03 -1.19 -20.23
C PHE A 221 -13.45 -1.22 -20.79
N TYR A 222 -14.26 -0.18 -20.56
CA TYR A 222 -15.57 -0.08 -21.18
C TYR A 222 -15.44 -0.08 -22.70
N LYS A 223 -14.56 0.76 -23.25
CA LYS A 223 -14.29 0.78 -24.69
C LYS A 223 -13.75 -0.56 -25.16
N LEU A 224 -12.76 -1.13 -24.47
CA LEU A 224 -12.15 -2.41 -24.81
C LEU A 224 -13.19 -3.54 -24.86
N VAL A 225 -14.00 -3.71 -23.82
CA VAL A 225 -15.06 -4.73 -23.75
C VAL A 225 -16.08 -4.54 -24.88
N GLN A 226 -16.44 -3.30 -25.21
CA GLN A 226 -17.41 -3.01 -26.26
C GLN A 226 -16.86 -3.21 -27.69
N THR A 227 -15.54 -3.06 -27.92
CA THR A 227 -14.97 -3.13 -29.29
C THR A 227 -14.14 -4.39 -29.57
N HIS A 228 -13.54 -5.00 -28.56
CA HIS A 228 -12.56 -6.08 -28.76
C HIS A 228 -13.26 -7.44 -29.00
N PRO A 229 -12.90 -8.22 -30.04
CA PRO A 229 -13.52 -9.52 -30.32
C PRO A 229 -13.40 -10.54 -29.16
N SER A 230 -12.23 -10.59 -28.52
CA SER A 230 -11.95 -11.47 -27.37
C SER A 230 -12.80 -11.19 -26.13
N ALA A 231 -13.45 -10.02 -26.06
CA ALA A 231 -14.38 -9.68 -24.98
C ALA A 231 -15.83 -10.13 -25.26
N SER A 232 -16.13 -10.70 -26.44
CA SER A 232 -17.50 -11.03 -26.86
C SER A 232 -18.22 -12.04 -25.98
N LYS A 233 -17.48 -12.92 -25.29
CA LYS A 233 -18.02 -13.94 -24.39
C LYS A 233 -18.07 -13.49 -22.92
N LEU A 234 -17.56 -12.30 -22.60
CA LEU A 234 -17.54 -11.82 -21.23
C LEU A 234 -18.95 -11.40 -20.81
N PRO A 235 -19.38 -11.70 -19.57
CA PRO A 235 -20.63 -11.17 -19.02
C PRO A 235 -20.70 -9.64 -19.07
N LEU A 236 -19.53 -9.00 -18.96
CA LEU A 236 -19.32 -7.55 -19.07
C LEU A 236 -19.76 -6.95 -20.41
N LYS A 237 -19.88 -7.76 -21.47
CA LYS A 237 -20.31 -7.29 -22.79
C LYS A 237 -21.73 -6.76 -22.77
N ASP A 238 -22.61 -7.45 -22.05
CA ASP A 238 -24.02 -7.12 -21.92
C ASP A 238 -24.24 -5.97 -20.95
N SER A 239 -23.46 -5.92 -19.86
CA SER A 239 -23.57 -4.89 -18.84
C SER A 239 -22.25 -4.71 -18.10
N PHE A 240 -21.68 -3.51 -18.21
CA PHE A 240 -20.50 -3.09 -17.45
C PHE A 240 -20.64 -1.62 -17.09
N THR A 241 -20.87 -1.33 -15.82
CA THR A 241 -21.11 0.01 -15.30
C THR A 241 -19.94 0.55 -14.51
N PHE A 242 -19.93 1.87 -14.26
CA PHE A 242 -18.93 2.45 -13.38
C PHE A 242 -19.05 1.91 -11.96
N ASP A 243 -20.27 1.62 -11.49
CA ASP A 243 -20.51 1.06 -10.16
C ASP A 243 -19.99 -0.37 -10.02
N ASP A 244 -20.08 -1.20 -11.08
CA ASP A 244 -19.41 -2.51 -11.10
C ASP A 244 -17.90 -2.37 -10.95
N TYR A 245 -17.28 -1.50 -11.76
CA TYR A 245 -15.84 -1.34 -11.73
C TYR A 245 -15.35 -0.77 -10.40
N ARG A 246 -16.05 0.25 -9.87
CA ARG A 246 -15.77 0.84 -8.56
C ARG A 246 -15.88 -0.19 -7.44
N TRP A 247 -16.92 -1.02 -7.45
CA TRP A 247 -17.10 -2.11 -6.49
C TRP A 247 -15.97 -3.14 -6.59
N ALA A 248 -15.59 -3.53 -7.80
CA ALA A 248 -14.57 -4.54 -8.02
C ALA A 248 -13.18 -4.08 -7.57
N VAL A 249 -12.75 -2.87 -7.95
CA VAL A 249 -11.46 -2.34 -7.51
C VAL A 249 -11.43 -2.09 -6.01
N SER A 250 -12.56 -1.72 -5.41
CA SER A 250 -12.67 -1.55 -3.95
C SER A 250 -12.59 -2.89 -3.23
N SER A 251 -13.26 -3.92 -3.74
CA SER A 251 -13.16 -5.30 -3.24
C SER A 251 -11.71 -5.80 -3.27
N VAL A 252 -11.01 -5.54 -4.38
CA VAL A 252 -9.62 -5.95 -4.54
C VAL A 252 -8.70 -5.15 -3.63
N MET A 253 -8.73 -3.82 -3.64
CA MET A 253 -7.77 -3.03 -2.85
C MET A 253 -7.90 -3.23 -1.33
N THR A 254 -9.12 -3.52 -0.86
CA THR A 254 -9.41 -3.73 0.57
C THR A 254 -9.06 -5.14 1.06
N ARG A 255 -8.90 -6.14 0.16
CA ARG A 255 -8.78 -7.58 0.51
C ARG A 255 -7.70 -8.37 -0.24
N GLN A 256 -6.97 -7.77 -1.17
CA GLN A 256 -5.91 -8.47 -1.93
C GLN A 256 -4.67 -8.73 -1.09
N ASN A 257 -4.01 -9.85 -1.38
CA ASN A 257 -2.79 -10.30 -0.71
C ASN A 257 -1.76 -10.74 -1.73
N GLN A 258 -0.48 -10.60 -1.40
CA GLN A 258 0.60 -11.22 -2.16
C GLN A 258 0.86 -12.61 -1.61
N ILE A 259 0.89 -13.60 -2.50
CA ILE A 259 1.23 -14.99 -2.18
C ILE A 259 2.26 -15.49 -3.20
N PRO A 260 3.07 -16.51 -2.88
CA PRO A 260 3.92 -17.13 -3.87
C PRO A 260 3.09 -17.80 -4.98
N THR A 261 3.65 -17.91 -6.18
CA THR A 261 3.14 -18.78 -7.24
C THR A 261 3.27 -20.25 -6.84
N LYS A 262 2.60 -21.17 -7.55
CA LYS A 262 2.60 -22.61 -7.22
C LYS A 262 3.99 -23.24 -7.18
N ASP A 263 4.91 -22.73 -8.00
CA ASP A 263 6.30 -23.16 -8.07
C ASP A 263 7.22 -22.40 -7.09
N GLY A 264 6.68 -21.45 -6.34
CA GLY A 264 7.42 -20.62 -5.37
C GLY A 264 8.40 -19.61 -5.99
N SER A 265 8.44 -19.48 -7.32
CA SER A 265 9.46 -18.68 -8.01
C SER A 265 9.14 -17.19 -8.10
N GLN A 266 7.85 -16.84 -8.01
CA GLN A 266 7.35 -15.47 -8.13
C GLN A 266 6.26 -15.20 -7.10
N VAL A 267 5.80 -13.96 -7.03
CA VAL A 267 4.63 -13.55 -6.26
C VAL A 267 3.48 -13.21 -7.19
N THR A 268 2.26 -13.50 -6.75
CA THR A 268 1.00 -13.20 -7.44
C THR A 268 0.03 -12.54 -6.47
N LEU A 269 -0.93 -11.77 -6.97
CA LEU A 269 -2.02 -11.25 -6.15
C LEU A 269 -3.17 -12.25 -6.05
N ALA A 270 -3.76 -12.34 -4.85
CA ALA A 270 -4.88 -13.21 -4.56
C ALA A 270 -5.92 -12.56 -3.64
N LEU A 271 -7.18 -12.95 -3.83
CA LEU A 271 -8.23 -12.83 -2.82
C LEU A 271 -8.32 -14.17 -2.08
N ILE A 272 -8.39 -14.12 -0.74
CA ILE A 272 -8.31 -15.30 0.14
C ILE A 272 -9.64 -15.41 0.91
N PRO A 273 -10.63 -16.17 0.39
CA PRO A 273 -11.93 -16.29 1.02
C PRO A 273 -11.85 -16.81 2.45
N LEU A 274 -12.84 -16.45 3.26
CA LEU A 274 -12.98 -16.78 4.68
C LEU A 274 -11.93 -16.12 5.58
N TRP A 275 -10.64 -16.25 5.26
CA TRP A 275 -9.57 -15.58 6.03
C TRP A 275 -9.67 -14.05 5.98
N ASP A 276 -10.04 -13.50 4.82
CA ASP A 276 -10.20 -12.06 4.65
C ASP A 276 -11.41 -11.46 5.42
N MET A 277 -12.18 -12.29 6.13
CA MET A 277 -13.21 -11.85 7.08
C MET A 277 -12.63 -11.42 8.43
N CYS A 278 -11.37 -11.76 8.76
CA CYS A 278 -10.74 -11.25 9.97
C CYS A 278 -10.54 -9.74 9.90
N ASN A 279 -10.97 -8.99 10.91
CA ASN A 279 -10.75 -7.55 11.00
C ASN A 279 -9.35 -7.21 11.54
N HIS A 280 -8.99 -5.92 11.44
CA HIS A 280 -7.68 -5.42 11.83
C HIS A 280 -7.54 -5.13 13.33
N THR A 281 -6.40 -5.49 13.92
CA THR A 281 -5.91 -4.90 15.18
C THR A 281 -4.39 -4.74 15.15
N ASN A 282 -3.81 -3.95 16.07
CA ASN A 282 -2.35 -3.81 16.22
C ASN A 282 -1.71 -5.17 16.59
N GLY A 283 -0.53 -5.46 16.05
CA GLY A 283 0.18 -6.71 16.32
C GLY A 283 1.32 -6.98 15.35
N LEU A 284 1.57 -8.26 15.07
CA LEU A 284 2.53 -8.74 14.09
C LEU A 284 1.83 -9.62 13.05
N ILE A 285 2.43 -9.76 11.87
CA ILE A 285 1.86 -10.62 10.84
C ILE A 285 2.00 -12.08 11.29
N THR A 286 0.87 -12.75 11.48
CA THR A 286 0.79 -14.18 11.86
C THR A 286 0.15 -15.05 10.79
N THR A 287 0.06 -14.53 9.56
CA THR A 287 -0.41 -15.28 8.39
C THR A 287 0.74 -15.52 7.43
N GLY A 288 0.94 -16.77 7.04
CA GLY A 288 1.94 -17.19 6.08
C GLY A 288 1.34 -18.03 4.96
N TYR A 289 2.16 -18.32 3.94
CA TYR A 289 1.81 -19.26 2.89
C TYR A 289 2.64 -20.53 3.03
N ASN A 290 1.98 -21.67 3.21
CA ASN A 290 2.62 -22.97 3.25
C ASN A 290 2.66 -23.55 1.82
N LEU A 291 3.86 -23.58 1.23
CA LEU A 291 4.09 -24.11 -0.13
C LEU A 291 3.97 -25.63 -0.20
N GLU A 292 4.28 -26.35 0.88
CA GLU A 292 4.23 -27.81 0.92
C GLU A 292 2.78 -28.31 0.85
N ASP A 293 1.89 -27.66 1.61
CA ASP A 293 0.46 -27.98 1.67
C ASP A 293 -0.39 -27.14 0.68
N ASP A 294 0.23 -26.27 -0.12
CA ASP A 294 -0.40 -25.35 -1.08
C ASP A 294 -1.61 -24.58 -0.49
N ARG A 295 -1.41 -23.94 0.67
CA ARG A 295 -2.46 -23.23 1.42
C ARG A 295 -1.96 -22.02 2.21
N CYS A 296 -2.86 -21.06 2.44
CA CYS A 296 -2.64 -20.00 3.43
C CYS A 296 -2.85 -20.56 4.83
N GLU A 297 -2.02 -20.17 5.79
CA GLU A 297 -2.10 -20.58 7.19
C GLU A 297 -2.05 -19.35 8.09
N CYS A 298 -2.94 -19.29 9.08
CA CYS A 298 -3.01 -18.21 10.06
C CYS A 298 -2.98 -18.79 11.47
N VAL A 299 -1.97 -18.38 12.23
CA VAL A 299 -1.91 -18.65 13.67
C VAL A 299 -2.50 -17.48 14.43
N ALA A 300 -3.11 -17.76 15.58
CA ALA A 300 -3.75 -16.73 16.39
C ALA A 300 -2.73 -15.69 16.86
N LEU A 301 -3.03 -14.41 16.65
CA LEU A 301 -2.18 -13.28 17.05
C LEU A 301 -2.04 -13.18 18.58
N GLN A 302 -3.08 -13.57 19.30
CA GLN A 302 -3.17 -13.55 20.76
C GLN A 302 -4.19 -14.60 21.21
N ASP A 303 -4.35 -14.77 22.53
CA ASP A 303 -5.43 -15.59 23.08
C ASP A 303 -6.79 -14.96 22.73
N TYR A 304 -7.72 -15.76 22.21
CA TYR A 304 -9.12 -15.40 22.00
C TYR A 304 -10.01 -16.34 22.80
N LYS A 305 -10.90 -15.81 23.63
CA LYS A 305 -11.90 -16.60 24.34
C LYS A 305 -13.12 -16.87 23.46
N GLU A 306 -13.89 -17.88 23.84
CA GLU A 306 -15.20 -18.11 23.22
C GLU A 306 -16.05 -16.82 23.17
N ASN A 307 -16.64 -16.54 22.01
CA ASN A 307 -17.42 -15.35 21.66
C ASN A 307 -16.63 -14.05 21.42
N GLU A 308 -15.30 -14.05 21.54
CA GLU A 308 -14.49 -12.89 21.17
C GLU A 308 -14.27 -12.81 19.65
N GLN A 309 -14.12 -11.58 19.15
CA GLN A 309 -13.74 -11.35 17.76
C GLN A 309 -12.28 -11.75 17.55
N ILE A 310 -12.04 -12.53 16.50
CA ILE A 310 -10.70 -12.92 16.06
C ILE A 310 -10.20 -11.84 15.10
N TYR A 311 -9.05 -11.28 15.43
CA TYR A 311 -8.41 -10.23 14.66
C TYR A 311 -7.10 -10.70 14.04
N ILE A 312 -6.64 -10.00 13.03
CA ILE A 312 -5.30 -10.15 12.46
C ILE A 312 -4.63 -8.77 12.34
N PHE A 313 -3.30 -8.75 12.23
CA PHE A 313 -2.58 -7.55 11.87
C PHE A 313 -2.40 -7.46 10.34
N TYR A 314 -2.98 -6.43 9.72
CA TYR A 314 -2.98 -6.24 8.26
C TYR A 314 -1.61 -5.79 7.71
N GLY A 315 -0.66 -5.46 8.60
CA GLY A 315 0.64 -4.91 8.27
C GLY A 315 0.80 -3.46 8.73
N THR A 316 2.02 -2.95 8.60
CA THR A 316 2.48 -1.65 9.13
C THR A 316 2.03 -0.47 8.25
N ARG A 317 0.72 -0.35 8.02
CA ARG A 317 0.12 0.70 7.18
C ARG A 317 -0.20 1.96 7.99
N SER A 318 -0.13 3.12 7.34
CA SER A 318 -0.57 4.39 7.94
C SER A 318 -2.09 4.51 7.91
N ASN A 319 -2.67 5.43 8.68
CA ASN A 319 -4.10 5.71 8.57
C ASN A 319 -4.49 6.31 7.22
N SER A 320 -3.57 7.01 6.56
CA SER A 320 -3.77 7.45 5.16
C SER A 320 -3.95 6.25 4.23
N GLU A 321 -3.11 5.22 4.38
CA GLU A 321 -3.23 3.98 3.61
C GLU A 321 -4.50 3.18 3.98
N PHE A 322 -4.84 3.06 5.26
CA PHE A 322 -6.06 2.37 5.69
C PHE A 322 -7.33 3.07 5.17
N VAL A 323 -7.42 4.40 5.24
CA VAL A 323 -8.59 5.11 4.71
C VAL A 323 -8.68 4.95 3.20
N ILE A 324 -7.58 5.16 2.49
CA ILE A 324 -7.58 5.19 1.01
C ILE A 324 -7.76 3.79 0.42
N HIS A 325 -7.09 2.78 0.97
CA HIS A 325 -7.02 1.43 0.40
C HIS A 325 -7.84 0.37 1.14
N ASN A 326 -8.18 0.59 2.42
CA ASN A 326 -8.99 -0.34 3.20
C ASN A 326 -10.37 0.23 3.60
N GLY A 327 -10.60 1.53 3.44
CA GLY A 327 -11.88 2.17 3.73
C GLY A 327 -12.18 2.39 5.21
N PHE A 328 -11.18 2.34 6.09
CA PHE A 328 -11.40 2.61 7.51
C PHE A 328 -10.26 3.42 8.13
N PHE A 329 -10.54 4.08 9.24
CA PHE A 329 -9.54 4.74 10.07
C PHE A 329 -9.32 3.88 11.32
N PHE A 330 -8.07 3.57 11.65
CA PHE A 330 -7.75 2.79 12.83
C PHE A 330 -7.30 3.69 13.97
N GLN A 331 -8.08 3.69 15.05
CA GLN A 331 -7.73 4.43 16.25
C GLN A 331 -6.46 3.83 16.87
N ASP A 332 -5.57 4.70 17.37
CA ASP A 332 -4.32 4.31 18.03
C ASP A 332 -3.40 3.41 17.16
N ASN A 333 -3.37 3.69 15.85
CA ASN A 333 -2.46 3.01 14.92
C ASN A 333 -0.99 3.27 15.27
N ALA A 334 -0.29 2.22 15.71
CA ALA A 334 1.12 2.28 16.12
C ALA A 334 2.09 2.54 14.95
N HIS A 335 1.62 2.44 13.70
CA HIS A 335 2.43 2.60 12.49
C HIS A 335 2.03 3.82 11.66
N ASP A 336 1.23 4.71 12.25
CA ASP A 336 0.80 5.93 11.57
C ASP A 336 1.95 6.90 11.34
N ARG A 337 1.92 7.55 10.18
CA ARG A 337 3.03 8.37 9.68
C ARG A 337 2.58 9.36 8.62
N VAL A 338 3.28 10.50 8.55
CA VAL A 338 3.14 11.50 7.49
C VAL A 338 4.40 11.61 6.65
N LYS A 339 4.26 12.00 5.37
CA LYS A 339 5.37 12.15 4.43
C LYS A 339 6.07 13.50 4.67
N ILE A 340 7.39 13.53 4.55
CA ILE A 340 8.20 14.76 4.55
C ILE A 340 9.23 14.70 3.42
N LYS A 341 9.07 15.58 2.42
CA LYS A 341 10.01 15.68 1.29
C LYS A 341 11.17 16.59 1.65
N LEU A 342 12.38 16.04 1.63
CA LEU A 342 13.62 16.75 1.92
C LEU A 342 14.66 16.49 0.83
N GLY A 343 15.53 17.45 0.61
CA GLY A 343 16.63 17.32 -0.36
C GLY A 343 17.68 18.39 -0.18
N VAL A 344 18.91 18.06 -0.53
CA VAL A 344 20.04 18.99 -0.58
C VAL A 344 19.88 19.87 -1.83
N SER A 345 19.94 21.18 -1.66
CA SER A 345 19.76 22.10 -2.80
C SER A 345 20.98 22.05 -3.72
N LYS A 346 20.79 21.96 -5.04
CA LYS A 346 21.89 22.06 -6.02
C LYS A 346 22.61 23.41 -5.99
N SER A 347 21.98 24.45 -5.45
CA SER A 347 22.59 25.78 -5.27
C SER A 347 23.46 25.86 -4.01
N GLU A 348 23.49 24.82 -3.18
CA GLU A 348 24.29 24.79 -1.97
C GLU A 348 25.77 24.61 -2.28
N ARG A 349 26.63 25.45 -1.68
CA ARG A 349 28.09 25.40 -1.86
C ARG A 349 28.67 24.01 -1.58
N LEU A 350 28.14 23.32 -0.56
CA LEU A 350 28.58 22.00 -0.11
C LEU A 350 27.80 20.84 -0.76
N TYR A 351 27.00 21.10 -1.79
CA TYR A 351 26.13 20.08 -2.42
C TYR A 351 26.91 18.81 -2.81
N ALA A 352 28.04 18.95 -3.49
CA ALA A 352 28.80 17.80 -3.99
C ALA A 352 29.29 16.89 -2.84
N MET A 353 29.80 17.49 -1.77
CA MET A 353 30.27 16.74 -0.59
C MET A 353 29.11 16.07 0.15
N LYS A 354 27.99 16.78 0.36
CA LYS A 354 26.80 16.20 0.99
C LYS A 354 26.21 15.06 0.16
N ALA A 355 26.12 15.24 -1.15
CA ALA A 355 25.62 14.20 -2.06
C ALA A 355 26.51 12.96 -2.05
N GLU A 356 27.84 13.11 -1.98
CA GLU A 356 28.78 12.00 -1.89
C GLU A 356 28.67 11.24 -0.56
N VAL A 357 28.61 11.95 0.58
CA VAL A 357 28.41 11.28 1.88
C VAL A 357 27.08 10.53 1.92
N LEU A 358 26.00 11.15 1.41
CA LEU A 358 24.69 10.48 1.30
C LEU A 358 24.75 9.26 0.38
N ALA A 359 25.44 9.35 -0.76
CA ALA A 359 25.60 8.23 -1.69
C ALA A 359 26.34 7.04 -1.05
N ARG A 360 27.42 7.30 -0.31
CA ARG A 360 28.14 6.28 0.46
C ARG A 360 27.29 5.65 1.58
N ALA A 361 26.37 6.43 2.16
CA ALA A 361 25.39 5.94 3.13
C ALA A 361 24.18 5.23 2.47
N GLY A 362 24.11 5.13 1.14
CA GLY A 362 22.97 4.55 0.43
C GLY A 362 21.69 5.42 0.47
N ILE A 363 21.82 6.72 0.72
CA ILE A 363 20.71 7.67 0.87
C ILE A 363 20.64 8.59 -0.35
N PRO A 364 19.48 8.76 -1.01
CA PRO A 364 19.34 9.73 -2.10
C PRO A 364 19.48 11.18 -1.61
N ALA A 365 20.11 12.04 -2.42
CA ALA A 365 20.23 13.48 -2.12
C ALA A 365 18.89 14.24 -2.06
N SER A 366 17.80 13.63 -2.54
CA SER A 366 16.43 14.12 -2.42
C SER A 366 15.48 12.93 -2.32
N CYS A 367 14.69 12.87 -1.26
CA CYS A 367 13.82 11.73 -0.95
C CYS A 367 12.53 12.18 -0.22
N ILE A 368 11.53 11.32 -0.21
CA ILE A 368 10.35 11.45 0.64
C ILE A 368 10.56 10.54 1.84
N PHE A 369 10.77 11.13 3.01
CA PHE A 369 10.89 10.43 4.28
C PHE A 369 9.54 10.36 4.99
N SER A 370 9.50 9.70 6.14
CA SER A 370 8.31 9.64 7.00
C SER A 370 8.61 10.22 8.39
N LEU A 371 7.63 10.92 8.96
CA LEU A 371 7.55 11.23 10.38
C LEU A 371 6.54 10.28 11.02
N ASN A 372 6.96 9.54 12.04
CA ASN A 372 6.14 8.54 12.71
C ASN A 372 5.36 9.15 13.88
N GLY A 373 4.16 8.64 14.14
CA GLY A 373 3.37 9.01 15.33
C GLY A 373 3.96 8.48 16.65
N ASN A 374 4.81 7.46 16.59
CA ASN A 374 5.49 6.88 17.74
C ASN A 374 6.90 7.48 17.96
N GLU A 375 7.49 7.20 19.11
CA GLU A 375 8.86 7.59 19.42
C GLU A 375 9.86 6.48 19.04
N PRO A 376 11.00 6.80 18.39
CA PRO A 376 11.37 8.11 17.87
C PRO A 376 10.57 8.51 16.61
N PRO A 377 10.31 9.81 16.39
CA PRO A 377 9.49 10.28 15.26
C PRO A 377 10.19 10.18 13.90
N ILE A 378 11.49 9.88 13.87
CA ILE A 378 12.30 9.78 12.65
C ILE A 378 13.01 8.43 12.59
N SER A 379 13.17 7.89 11.38
CA SER A 379 13.95 6.66 11.15
C SER A 379 15.46 6.95 11.18
N ALA A 380 16.26 5.89 11.31
CA ALA A 380 17.72 5.97 11.18
C ALA A 380 18.15 6.63 9.84
N GLN A 381 17.46 6.32 8.74
CA GLN A 381 17.73 6.92 7.44
C GLN A 381 17.45 8.43 7.42
N LEU A 382 16.34 8.88 8.02
CA LEU A 382 16.03 10.31 8.11
C LEU A 382 17.00 11.03 9.04
N LEU A 383 17.40 10.41 10.16
CA LEU A 383 18.42 10.96 11.05
C LEU A 383 19.76 11.16 10.32
N ALA A 384 20.25 10.13 9.63
CA ALA A 384 21.46 10.19 8.82
C ALA A 384 21.38 11.31 7.77
N PHE A 385 20.26 11.41 7.06
CA PHE A 385 20.03 12.48 6.08
C PHE A 385 20.10 13.87 6.75
N LEU A 386 19.42 14.07 7.88
CA LEU A 386 19.37 15.34 8.58
C LEU A 386 20.75 15.75 9.14
N ARG A 387 21.53 14.79 9.64
CA ARG A 387 22.92 15.02 10.08
C ARG A 387 23.76 15.57 8.94
N VAL A 388 23.79 14.87 7.80
CA VAL A 388 24.54 15.30 6.61
C VAL A 388 24.01 16.63 6.07
N PHE A 389 22.70 16.83 6.09
CA PHE A 389 22.06 18.09 5.70
C PHE A 389 22.53 19.27 6.55
N CYS A 390 22.91 19.06 7.81
CA CYS A 390 23.38 20.09 8.73
C CYS A 390 24.91 20.16 8.91
N MET A 391 25.67 19.29 8.22
CA MET A 391 27.13 19.23 8.39
C MET A 391 27.86 20.49 7.91
N THR A 392 28.96 20.81 8.60
CA THR A 392 29.97 21.76 8.13
C THR A 392 30.91 21.13 7.09
N GLU A 393 31.80 21.92 6.52
CA GLU A 393 32.78 21.42 5.55
C GLU A 393 33.80 20.47 6.21
N GLU A 394 34.20 20.76 7.45
CA GLU A 394 35.11 19.95 8.25
C GLU A 394 34.47 18.61 8.61
N GLU A 395 33.23 18.63 9.10
CA GLU A 395 32.46 17.40 9.38
C GLU A 395 32.31 16.55 8.11
N LEU A 396 32.05 17.16 6.94
CA LEU A 396 31.99 16.42 5.68
C LEU A 396 33.34 15.83 5.28
N LYS A 397 34.45 16.56 5.44
CA LYS A 397 35.80 16.04 5.15
C LYS A 397 36.10 14.81 6.00
N ASP A 398 35.74 14.85 7.27
CA ASP A 398 35.87 13.73 8.21
C ASP A 398 35.10 12.48 7.82
N HIS A 399 33.99 12.62 7.08
CA HIS A 399 33.19 11.50 6.56
C HIS A 399 33.59 11.08 5.13
N LEU A 400 34.49 11.82 4.49
CA LEU A 400 34.95 11.55 3.12
C LEU A 400 36.40 11.05 3.07
N LEU A 401 37.22 11.48 4.02
CA LEU A 401 38.68 11.31 4.05
C LEU A 401 39.12 10.65 5.37
N GLY A 402 40.19 9.86 5.30
CA GLY A 402 40.81 9.20 6.45
C GLY A 402 40.31 7.78 6.70
N GLU A 403 41.07 7.02 7.50
CA GLU A 403 40.84 5.59 7.76
C GLU A 403 39.50 5.32 8.48
N HIS A 404 39.01 6.27 9.29
CA HIS A 404 37.77 6.13 10.04
C HIS A 404 36.51 6.67 9.32
N ALA A 405 36.63 7.13 8.06
CA ALA A 405 35.51 7.71 7.33
C ALA A 405 34.33 6.74 7.17
N ILE A 406 34.61 5.45 6.95
CA ILE A 406 33.58 4.40 6.80
C ILE A 406 32.85 4.18 8.12
N ASN A 407 33.56 4.09 9.25
CA ASN A 407 32.97 3.91 10.57
C ASN A 407 32.05 5.09 10.95
N LYS A 408 32.44 6.32 10.57
CA LYS A 408 31.59 7.52 10.74
C LYS A 408 30.33 7.46 9.87
N ILE A 409 30.42 6.98 8.63
CA ILE A 409 29.24 6.80 7.76
C ILE A 409 28.29 5.74 8.34
N PHE A 410 28.83 4.63 8.86
CA PHE A 410 28.05 3.54 9.46
C PHE A 410 27.19 4.01 10.65
N THR A 411 27.72 4.94 11.45
CA THR A 411 27.05 5.46 12.65
C THR A 411 26.08 6.63 12.38
N LEU A 412 26.00 7.15 11.14
CA LEU A 412 25.13 8.30 10.81
C LEU A 412 23.65 8.08 11.17
N GLY A 413 23.16 6.86 11.11
CA GLY A 413 21.78 6.53 11.47
C GLY A 413 21.55 6.21 12.95
N ASN A 414 22.61 6.14 13.76
CA ASN A 414 22.53 5.73 15.16
C ASN A 414 22.41 6.96 16.09
N SER A 415 21.35 7.01 16.89
CA SER A 415 21.09 8.11 17.84
C SER A 415 22.11 8.23 18.97
N GLU A 416 22.85 7.17 19.27
CA GLU A 416 23.85 7.13 20.35
C GLU A 416 25.17 7.79 19.95
N PHE A 417 25.46 7.86 18.64
CA PHE A 417 26.71 8.39 18.10
C PHE A 417 26.44 9.64 17.24
N PRO A 418 26.32 10.83 17.87
CA PRO A 418 26.15 12.08 17.14
C PRO A 418 27.44 12.51 16.41
N VAL A 419 27.28 13.24 15.32
CA VAL A 419 28.41 13.85 14.58
C VAL A 419 29.10 14.91 15.46
N SER A 420 28.30 15.79 16.04
CA SER A 420 28.69 16.80 17.02
C SER A 420 27.43 17.29 17.74
N TRP A 421 27.59 17.92 18.91
CA TRP A 421 26.44 18.52 19.61
C TRP A 421 25.82 19.66 18.79
N GLU A 422 26.65 20.47 18.11
CA GLU A 422 26.19 21.53 17.21
C GLU A 422 25.41 21.00 16.01
N ASN A 423 25.81 19.86 15.44
CA ASN A 423 25.10 19.22 14.34
C ASN A 423 23.70 18.77 14.79
N GLU A 424 23.60 18.11 15.95
CA GLU A 424 22.34 17.70 16.55
C GLU A 424 21.43 18.91 16.84
N ILE A 425 21.96 19.99 17.43
CA ILE A 425 21.18 21.21 17.68
C ILE A 425 20.61 21.78 16.37
N LYS A 426 21.42 21.86 15.31
CA LYS A 426 20.99 22.39 14.00
C LYS A 426 19.91 21.51 13.37
N LEU A 427 20.08 20.20 13.39
CA LEU A 427 19.16 19.28 12.72
C LEU A 427 17.81 19.22 13.43
N TRP A 428 17.80 19.23 14.76
CA TRP A 428 16.55 19.23 15.54
C TRP A 428 15.83 20.58 15.47
N MET A 429 16.57 21.69 15.42
CA MET A 429 16.00 23.01 15.12
C MET A 429 15.35 23.06 13.72
N PHE A 430 16.01 22.46 12.73
CA PHE A 430 15.46 22.36 11.38
C PHE A 430 14.17 21.54 11.37
N LEU A 431 14.14 20.37 12.03
CA LEU A 431 12.97 19.51 12.10
C LEU A 431 11.81 20.19 12.84
N GLU A 432 12.06 20.80 14.00
CA GLU A 432 11.08 21.61 14.76
C GLU A 432 10.45 22.67 13.84
N THR A 433 11.28 23.46 13.17
CA THR A 433 10.83 24.54 12.28
C THR A 433 10.07 24.01 11.08
N ARG A 434 10.53 22.91 10.48
CA ARG A 434 9.91 22.33 9.29
C ARG A 434 8.55 21.71 9.61
N ALA A 435 8.44 20.97 10.70
CA ALA A 435 7.16 20.40 11.15
C ALA A 435 6.15 21.51 11.46
N ALA A 436 6.57 22.57 12.16
CA ALA A 436 5.74 23.74 12.43
C ALA A 436 5.31 24.49 11.15
N LEU A 437 6.16 24.55 10.13
CA LEU A 437 5.81 25.16 8.84
C LEU A 437 4.78 24.31 8.07
N LEU A 438 4.93 23.00 8.07
CA LEU A 438 3.94 22.08 7.48
C LEU A 438 2.59 22.17 8.20
N LEU A 439 2.58 22.27 9.52
CA LEU A 439 1.34 22.41 10.28
C LEU A 439 0.54 23.66 9.85
N LYS A 440 1.23 24.76 9.53
CA LYS A 440 0.61 26.01 9.05
C LYS A 440 0.01 25.92 7.65
N THR A 441 0.28 24.86 6.88
CA THR A 441 -0.36 24.67 5.56
C THR A 441 -1.75 24.06 5.65
N TYR A 442 -2.12 23.51 6.81
CA TYR A 442 -3.47 22.99 7.05
C TYR A 442 -4.46 24.13 7.25
N LYS A 443 -5.69 23.93 6.79
CA LYS A 443 -6.74 24.96 6.83
C LYS A 443 -7.42 25.11 8.19
N THR A 444 -7.32 24.07 9.02
CA THR A 444 -7.95 23.98 10.34
C THR A 444 -6.91 23.60 11.40
N THR A 445 -7.18 23.94 12.66
CA THR A 445 -6.35 23.51 13.81
C THR A 445 -6.80 22.16 14.36
N THR A 446 -5.98 21.58 15.24
CA THR A 446 -6.28 20.33 15.95
C THR A 446 -7.53 20.46 16.83
N GLU A 447 -7.70 21.59 17.52
CA GLU A 447 -8.86 21.87 18.37
C GLU A 447 -10.14 22.04 17.55
N GLU A 448 -10.07 22.72 16.41
CA GLU A 448 -11.22 22.86 15.50
C GLU A 448 -11.71 21.50 15.01
N ASP A 449 -10.78 20.59 14.68
CA ASP A 449 -11.10 19.26 14.19
C ASP A 449 -11.69 18.35 15.27
N ILE A 450 -11.15 18.41 16.49
CA ILE A 450 -11.73 17.71 17.66
C ILE A 450 -13.17 18.19 17.87
N SER A 451 -13.39 19.51 17.88
CA SER A 451 -14.73 20.08 18.00
C SER A 451 -15.66 19.69 16.85
N MET A 452 -15.14 19.53 15.63
CA MET A 452 -15.94 19.00 14.52
C MET A 452 -16.36 17.55 14.74
N LEU A 453 -15.49 16.69 15.28
CA LEU A 453 -15.77 15.26 15.52
C LEU A 453 -16.81 15.02 16.61
N GLU A 454 -16.97 15.95 17.55
CA GLU A 454 -18.01 15.93 18.59
C GLU A 454 -19.42 16.13 18.03
N LYS A 455 -19.56 16.63 16.79
CA LYS A 455 -20.87 16.81 16.18
C LYS A 455 -21.52 15.45 15.90
N PRO A 456 -22.77 15.22 16.37
CA PRO A 456 -23.44 13.93 16.23
C PRO A 456 -23.82 13.61 14.78
N ASP A 457 -24.09 14.64 13.97
CA ASP A 457 -24.68 14.49 12.62
C ASP A 457 -23.65 14.31 11.49
N LEU A 458 -22.41 13.90 11.81
CA LEU A 458 -21.40 13.64 10.78
C LEU A 458 -21.65 12.31 10.07
N SER A 459 -21.61 12.34 8.73
CA SER A 459 -21.53 11.12 7.93
C SER A 459 -20.26 10.33 8.28
N LEU A 460 -20.27 9.02 8.04
CA LEU A 460 -19.09 8.17 8.23
C LEU A 460 -17.89 8.71 7.43
N HIS A 461 -18.09 9.01 6.14
CA HIS A 461 -17.03 9.50 5.25
C HIS A 461 -16.47 10.86 5.69
N ALA A 462 -17.32 11.78 6.16
CA ALA A 462 -16.87 13.05 6.73
C ALA A 462 -16.05 12.82 8.02
N ARG A 463 -16.50 11.91 8.89
CA ARG A 463 -15.78 11.55 10.11
C ARG A 463 -14.40 10.97 9.81
N LEU A 464 -14.29 10.01 8.88
CA LEU A 464 -13.03 9.43 8.44
C LEU A 464 -12.08 10.49 7.85
N ALA A 465 -12.61 11.41 7.03
CA ALA A 465 -11.82 12.51 6.48
C ALA A 465 -11.28 13.47 7.56
N ILE A 466 -12.10 13.80 8.57
CA ILE A 466 -11.69 14.67 9.68
C ILE A 466 -10.69 13.95 10.58
N GLN A 467 -10.90 12.67 10.90
CA GLN A 467 -9.95 11.87 11.68
C GLN A 467 -8.58 11.78 11.00
N LEU A 468 -8.56 11.55 9.68
CA LEU A 468 -7.32 11.47 8.92
C LEU A 468 -6.54 12.79 8.96
N ARG A 469 -7.18 13.93 8.68
CA ARG A 469 -6.49 15.23 8.73
C ARG A 469 -6.08 15.64 10.15
N LEU A 470 -6.80 15.18 11.17
CA LEU A 470 -6.46 15.38 12.57
C LEU A 470 -5.19 14.61 12.92
N ALA A 471 -5.14 13.31 12.57
CA ALA A 471 -3.99 12.45 12.79
C ALA A 471 -2.72 13.01 12.11
N GLU A 472 -2.82 13.49 10.86
CA GLU A 472 -1.69 14.12 10.18
C GLU A 472 -1.12 15.31 10.98
N LYS A 473 -1.98 16.17 11.54
CA LYS A 473 -1.55 17.32 12.35
C LYS A 473 -0.95 16.90 13.68
N GLN A 474 -1.54 15.93 14.37
CA GLN A 474 -1.03 15.43 15.65
C GLN A 474 0.37 14.84 15.51
N ILE A 475 0.65 14.12 14.41
CA ILE A 475 2.00 13.61 14.12
C ILE A 475 2.99 14.76 13.92
N LEU A 476 2.61 15.81 13.19
CA LEU A 476 3.46 17.00 12.98
C LEU A 476 3.70 17.79 14.28
N GLU A 477 2.67 17.96 15.12
CA GLU A 477 2.78 18.59 16.43
C GLU A 477 3.73 17.82 17.34
N LYS A 478 3.60 16.48 17.39
CA LYS A 478 4.47 15.60 18.17
C LYS A 478 5.91 15.65 17.65
N ALA A 479 6.12 15.62 16.34
CA ALA A 479 7.45 15.77 15.74
C ALA A 479 8.09 17.13 16.06
N SER A 480 7.29 18.21 16.03
CA SER A 480 7.74 19.56 16.41
C SER A 480 8.16 19.63 17.89
N ALA A 481 7.32 19.10 18.79
CA ALA A 481 7.58 19.05 20.22
C ALA A 481 8.82 18.20 20.55
N ASN A 482 8.95 17.03 19.92
CA ASN A 482 10.12 16.16 20.07
C ASN A 482 11.40 16.84 19.57
N GLY A 483 11.34 17.51 18.41
CA GLY A 483 12.46 18.29 17.88
C GLY A 483 12.91 19.40 18.83
N ARG A 484 11.96 20.11 19.45
CA ARG A 484 12.27 21.08 20.51
C ARG A 484 12.96 20.44 21.71
N ALA A 485 12.42 19.32 22.22
CA ALA A 485 12.97 18.64 23.38
C ALA A 485 14.40 18.14 23.13
N LYS A 486 14.65 17.51 21.97
CA LYS A 486 15.99 17.07 21.55
C LYS A 486 16.94 18.25 21.36
N ARG A 487 16.50 19.34 20.74
CA ARG A 487 17.31 20.56 20.61
C ARG A 487 17.77 21.09 21.97
N LEU A 488 16.86 21.22 22.94
CA LEU A 488 17.19 21.69 24.29
C LEU A 488 18.15 20.73 25.00
N HIS A 489 17.93 19.42 24.88
CA HIS A 489 18.81 18.41 25.45
C HIS A 489 20.26 18.50 24.92
N PHE A 490 20.43 18.66 23.61
CA PHE A 490 21.78 18.79 23.03
C PHE A 490 22.41 20.16 23.28
N GLN A 491 21.60 21.22 23.49
CA GLN A 491 22.09 22.52 23.97
C GLN A 491 22.69 22.40 25.37
N GLU A 492 22.01 21.71 26.28
CA GLU A 492 22.51 21.43 27.63
C GLU A 492 23.82 20.63 27.58
N LYS A 493 23.89 19.56 26.78
CA LYS A 493 25.14 18.77 26.59
C LYS A 493 26.32 19.61 26.11
N LEU A 494 26.06 20.54 25.19
CA LEU A 494 27.08 21.46 24.67
C LEU A 494 27.54 22.45 25.75
N GLU A 495 26.61 23.02 26.51
CA GLU A 495 26.91 23.96 27.60
C GLU A 495 27.68 23.31 28.75
N GLU A 496 27.40 22.03 29.04
CA GLU A 496 28.12 21.22 30.03
C GLU A 496 29.52 20.78 29.57
N GLY A 497 29.85 20.93 28.29
CA GLY A 497 31.11 20.41 27.73
C GLY A 497 31.18 18.88 27.77
N ALA A 498 30.05 18.19 27.63
CA ALA A 498 29.99 16.73 27.66
C ALA A 498 30.84 16.11 26.54
N ALA A 499 31.60 15.06 26.86
CA ALA A 499 32.37 14.32 25.87
C ALA A 499 31.44 13.64 24.85
N LEU A 500 31.81 13.69 23.56
CA LEU A 500 31.09 12.97 22.52
C LEU A 500 31.28 11.45 22.69
N PRO A 501 30.22 10.64 22.58
CA PRO A 501 30.34 9.20 22.50
C PRO A 501 31.20 8.80 21.29
N CYS A 502 32.20 7.95 21.50
CA CYS A 502 32.99 7.37 20.42
C CYS A 502 32.54 5.93 20.17
N TYR A 503 32.42 5.59 18.90
CA TYR A 503 32.20 4.21 18.47
C TYR A 503 33.54 3.46 18.46
N GLU A 504 33.66 2.38 19.22
CA GLU A 504 34.79 1.46 19.16
C GLU A 504 34.35 0.19 18.40
N GLU A 505 35.20 -0.37 17.53
CA GLU A 505 34.86 -1.59 16.76
C GLU A 505 34.52 -2.79 17.66
N SER A 506 34.93 -2.77 18.92
CA SER A 506 34.53 -3.77 19.92
C SER A 506 33.06 -3.69 20.36
N ASP A 507 32.38 -2.57 20.09
CA ASP A 507 30.95 -2.36 20.38
C ASP A 507 30.04 -3.22 19.47
N ILE A 508 30.58 -3.80 18.39
CA ILE A 508 29.89 -4.79 17.54
C ILE A 508 29.55 -6.06 18.34
N ALA A 509 30.39 -6.44 19.30
CA ALA A 509 30.20 -7.65 20.10
C ALA A 509 28.94 -7.61 21.00
N LEU A 510 28.34 -6.43 21.19
CA LEU A 510 27.09 -6.25 21.94
C LEU A 510 25.83 -6.39 21.07
N LEU A 511 25.95 -6.30 19.74
CA LEU A 511 24.85 -6.53 18.79
C LEU A 511 24.81 -7.99 18.28
N GLU A 512 25.92 -8.72 18.38
CA GLU A 512 26.05 -10.11 17.92
C GLU A 512 25.94 -11.17 19.03
N ASN A 513 25.54 -10.81 20.26
CA ASN A 513 25.27 -11.79 21.32
C ASN A 513 23.89 -12.45 21.17
N THR A 514 23.71 -13.16 20.06
CA THR A 514 23.09 -14.48 20.02
C THR A 514 23.99 -15.38 19.18
N ASP A 515 24.70 -16.24 19.90
CA ASP A 515 25.49 -17.39 19.45
C ASP A 515 26.70 -17.14 18.53
N ALA A 516 27.86 -17.44 19.11
CA ALA A 516 29.14 -17.61 18.45
C ALA A 516 29.07 -18.74 17.40
N ASP A 517 28.90 -18.39 16.13
CA ASP A 517 29.57 -18.94 14.94
C ASP A 517 28.85 -18.41 13.69
N GLY A 518 29.30 -17.27 13.15
CA GLY A 518 28.67 -16.65 11.97
C GLY A 518 29.69 -15.88 11.15
N LYS A 519 30.26 -16.54 10.14
CA LYS A 519 31.08 -15.88 9.10
C LYS A 519 30.27 -14.78 8.41
N LEU A 520 30.96 -13.67 8.11
CA LEU A 520 30.50 -12.53 7.29
C LEU A 520 29.58 -12.93 6.12
N PRO A 521 28.57 -12.11 5.76
CA PRO A 521 27.68 -12.34 4.62
C PRO A 521 28.45 -12.54 3.29
N ILE A 522 28.01 -13.53 2.52
CA ILE A 522 28.65 -14.12 1.31
C ILE A 522 28.72 -13.18 0.09
N ILE A 523 28.59 -11.86 0.23
CA ILE A 523 28.57 -10.93 -0.92
C ILE A 523 29.93 -10.25 -1.18
N LEU A 524 30.90 -10.32 -0.27
CA LEU A 524 32.21 -9.66 -0.43
C LEU A 524 33.39 -10.58 -0.77
N ARG A 525 33.20 -11.91 -0.86
CA ARG A 525 34.31 -12.83 -1.18
C ARG A 525 34.68 -12.95 -2.67
N LYS A 526 33.88 -12.43 -3.60
CA LYS A 526 34.10 -12.63 -5.04
C LYS A 526 34.91 -11.54 -5.75
N LEU A 527 35.50 -10.60 -5.02
CA LEU A 527 36.34 -9.54 -5.61
C LEU A 527 37.82 -9.63 -5.20
N GLU A 528 38.15 -10.40 -4.17
CA GLU A 528 39.55 -10.63 -3.76
C GLU A 528 40.14 -11.90 -4.43
N GLU A 529 39.32 -12.90 -4.76
CA GLU A 529 39.78 -14.14 -5.43
C GLU A 529 40.08 -13.98 -6.94
N VAL A 530 39.82 -12.82 -7.56
CA VAL A 530 40.13 -12.60 -9.00
C VAL A 530 41.42 -11.80 -9.20
N VAL A 531 42.00 -11.23 -8.15
CA VAL A 531 43.23 -10.43 -8.25
C VAL A 531 44.47 -11.27 -7.93
N GLU A 532 44.34 -12.38 -7.20
CA GLU A 532 45.47 -13.24 -6.82
C GLU A 532 45.75 -14.42 -7.78
N GLU A 533 44.84 -14.74 -8.71
CA GLU A 533 45.07 -15.83 -9.70
C GLU A 533 45.81 -15.38 -10.98
N GLU A 534 46.04 -14.08 -11.21
CA GLU A 534 46.76 -13.60 -12.41
C GLU A 534 48.29 -13.43 -12.24
N GLU A 535 48.85 -13.62 -11.04
CA GLU A 535 50.29 -13.45 -10.79
C GLU A 535 51.12 -14.76 -10.72
N GLU A 536 50.53 -15.96 -10.75
CA GLU A 536 51.28 -17.22 -10.52
C GLU A 536 51.55 -18.16 -11.72
N GLU A 537 51.07 -17.90 -12.95
CA GLU A 537 51.41 -18.77 -14.09
C GLU A 537 52.21 -18.08 -15.21
N GLY A 538 53.52 -17.98 -14.97
CA GLY A 538 54.52 -17.67 -16.00
C GLY A 538 55.32 -18.92 -16.45
N ARG A 539 55.37 -19.13 -17.79
CA ARG A 539 56.25 -19.96 -18.67
C ARG A 539 55.52 -21.13 -19.36
N GLU A 540 55.64 -21.44 -20.66
CA GLU A 540 56.40 -20.93 -21.84
C GLU A 540 55.77 -21.54 -23.14
N ILE A 541 55.49 -20.71 -24.18
CA ILE A 541 55.88 -20.80 -25.63
C ILE A 541 55.47 -22.09 -26.45
N PRO A 542 54.99 -22.03 -27.75
CA PRO A 542 55.61 -21.29 -28.88
C PRO A 542 54.74 -20.55 -29.90
N ALA A 543 55.48 -19.75 -30.68
CA ALA A 543 55.11 -18.84 -31.76
C ALA A 543 54.81 -19.53 -33.12
N GLU A 544 54.44 -18.67 -34.09
CA GLU A 544 54.02 -18.92 -35.49
C GLU A 544 52.49 -19.14 -35.63
N GLU A 545 51.70 -18.43 -36.45
CA GLU A 545 51.95 -17.71 -37.69
C GLU A 545 50.80 -16.69 -37.99
N GLN A 546 51.20 -15.58 -38.58
CA GLN A 546 50.52 -14.60 -39.45
C GLN A 546 49.00 -14.68 -39.79
N ASN A 547 48.45 -13.45 -39.85
CA ASN A 547 47.62 -12.87 -40.93
C ASN A 547 46.08 -12.77 -40.82
N HIS A 548 45.66 -11.50 -40.73
CA HIS A 548 44.71 -10.79 -41.62
C HIS A 548 43.20 -10.71 -41.31
N LEU A 549 42.75 -9.44 -41.41
CA LEU A 549 41.42 -8.87 -41.78
C LEU A 549 40.48 -8.54 -40.60
N LEU A 550 40.36 -7.26 -40.19
CA LEU A 550 39.67 -6.11 -40.79
C LEU A 550 38.13 -6.18 -40.76
N ASN A 551 37.59 -5.19 -40.03
CA ASN A 551 36.38 -4.39 -40.26
C ASN A 551 34.97 -5.01 -40.13
N GLY A 552 34.10 -4.24 -39.47
CA GLY A 552 32.79 -3.91 -40.03
C GLY A 552 31.69 -3.67 -39.01
N ASP A 553 31.31 -2.39 -38.87
CA ASP A 553 30.11 -1.90 -38.19
C ASP A 553 28.81 -2.57 -38.68
N ASN A 554 27.86 -2.75 -37.75
CA ASN A 554 26.49 -2.21 -37.85
C ASN A 554 25.75 -2.36 -36.51
#